data_AF-A0A4E0QQN8-F1
#
_entry.id   AF-A0A4E0QQN8-F1
#
_cell.length_a   1.000
_cell.length_b   1.000
_cell.length_c   1.000
_cell.angle_alpha   90.00
_cell.angle_beta   90.00
_cell.angle_gamma   90.00
#
_symmetry.space_group_name_H-M   'P 1'
#
loop_
_entity.id
_entity.type
_entity.pdbx_description
1 polymer ?
#
loop_
_entity_poly.entity_id
_entity_poly.type
_entity_poly.pdbx_seq_one_letter_code
_entity_poly.pdbx_strand_id
1 'polypeptide(L)'
;MDPKHLTDDDIASIIAHASNVIVLNTGASVDIDDDILSTACVHLATSMVLQKMKFTGELAAQIKLGNESQSNSIDIDITRHEQLAEKYMKKFRYATTGFSILYGRAGVKVVNNEE
;
A
#
# COMPACT_ATOMS: atom_id res chain seq x y z
N MET A 1 -18.93 24.56 -8.77
CA MET A 1 -18.59 23.92 -7.48
C MET A 1 -17.08 23.93 -7.41
N ASP A 2 -16.52 24.67 -6.45
CA ASP A 2 -15.09 24.64 -6.19
C ASP A 2 -14.71 23.23 -5.67
N PRO A 3 -13.54 22.70 -6.05
CA PRO A 3 -13.08 21.40 -5.55
C PRO A 3 -13.03 21.45 -4.02
N LYS A 4 -13.59 20.41 -3.38
CA LYS A 4 -13.60 20.34 -1.92
C LYS A 4 -12.20 19.97 -1.46
N HIS A 5 -11.56 20.86 -0.73
CA HIS A 5 -10.17 20.64 -0.33
C HIS A 5 -10.04 19.58 0.75
N LEU A 6 -9.05 18.69 0.61
CA LEU A 6 -8.68 17.77 1.67
C LEU A 6 -8.01 18.56 2.81
N THR A 7 -8.57 18.48 4.01
CA THR A 7 -8.02 19.16 5.19
C THR A 7 -7.03 18.28 5.93
N ASP A 8 -6.17 18.87 6.77
CA ASP A 8 -5.27 18.11 7.64
C ASP A 8 -6.04 17.18 8.59
N ASP A 9 -7.24 17.59 9.05
CA ASP A 9 -8.12 16.75 9.86
C ASP A 9 -8.64 15.53 9.09
N ASP A 10 -8.92 15.69 7.79
CA ASP A 10 -9.28 14.57 6.91
C ASP A 10 -8.11 13.60 6.75
N ILE A 11 -6.89 14.11 6.60
CA ILE A 11 -5.67 13.30 6.48
C ILE A 11 -5.43 12.53 7.79
N ALA A 12 -5.51 13.20 8.93
CA ALA A 12 -5.36 12.57 10.24
C ALA A 12 -6.40 11.45 10.46
N SER A 13 -7.66 11.69 10.05
CA SER A 13 -8.73 10.69 10.11
C SER A 13 -8.44 9.49 9.20
N ILE A 14 -7.89 9.71 8.01
CA ILE A 14 -7.49 8.64 7.09
C ILE A 14 -6.33 7.83 7.68
N ILE A 15 -5.32 8.48 8.26
CA ILE A 15 -4.18 7.79 8.88
C ILE A 15 -4.66 6.93 10.04
N ALA A 16 -5.54 7.46 10.91
CA ALA A 16 -6.14 6.70 12.00
C ALA A 16 -6.94 5.50 11.49
N HIS A 17 -7.70 5.68 10.40
CA HIS A 17 -8.43 4.57 9.78
C HIS A 17 -7.50 3.52 9.19
N ALA A 18 -6.45 3.92 8.46
CA ALA A 18 -5.44 3.02 7.91
C ALA A 18 -4.72 2.21 9.00
N SER A 19 -4.36 2.87 10.10
CA SER A 19 -3.76 2.21 11.27
C SER A 19 -4.69 1.13 11.85
N ASN A 20 -5.98 1.45 12.04
CA ASN A 20 -6.98 0.47 12.48
C ASN A 20 -7.13 -0.71 11.52
N VAL A 21 -7.12 -0.47 10.21
CA VAL A 21 -7.19 -1.54 9.20
C VAL A 21 -5.98 -2.46 9.30
N ILE A 22 -4.78 -1.92 9.56
CA ILE A 22 -3.57 -2.72 9.75
C ILE A 22 -3.69 -3.56 11.01
N VAL A 23 -4.08 -2.97 12.14
CA VAL A 23 -4.32 -3.69 13.41
C VAL A 23 -5.27 -4.86 13.20
N LEU A 24 -6.39 -4.64 12.49
CA LEU A 24 -7.35 -5.70 12.20
C LEU A 24 -6.78 -6.81 11.31
N ASN A 25 -5.87 -6.49 10.38
CA ASN A 25 -5.31 -7.46 9.43
C ASN A 25 -4.09 -8.22 9.98
N THR A 26 -3.29 -7.59 10.83
CA THR A 26 -2.02 -8.14 11.34
C THR A 26 -2.10 -8.55 12.80
N GLY A 27 -3.08 -8.05 13.55
CA GLY A 27 -3.18 -8.22 15.00
C GLY A 27 -2.18 -7.39 15.80
N ALA A 28 -1.41 -6.51 15.15
CA ALA A 28 -0.35 -5.72 15.77
C ALA A 28 -0.52 -4.22 15.48
N SER A 29 -0.21 -3.39 16.49
CA SER A 29 -0.23 -1.93 16.34
C SER A 29 0.91 -1.42 15.48
N VAL A 30 0.63 -0.37 14.71
CA VAL A 30 1.62 0.41 13.95
C VAL A 30 2.51 1.26 14.87
N ASP A 31 2.09 1.46 16.14
CA ASP A 31 2.85 2.18 17.17
C ASP A 31 3.97 1.35 17.80
N ILE A 32 4.00 0.05 17.52
CA ILE A 32 5.16 -0.80 17.84
C ILE A 32 6.20 -0.42 16.79
N ASP A 33 7.44 -0.09 17.20
CA ASP A 33 8.61 0.29 16.35
C ASP A 33 8.98 -0.78 15.30
N ASP A 34 8.03 -1.18 14.46
CA ASP A 34 8.17 -2.09 13.36
C ASP A 34 8.03 -1.27 12.07
N ASP A 35 9.19 -0.94 11.51
CA ASP A 35 9.32 -0.21 10.25
C ASP A 35 8.47 -0.82 9.12
N ILE A 36 8.20 -2.14 9.16
CA ILE A 36 7.37 -2.82 8.15
C ILE A 36 5.90 -2.40 8.28
N LEU A 37 5.36 -2.36 9.50
CA LEU A 37 3.99 -1.94 9.74
C LEU A 37 3.82 -0.43 9.50
N SER A 38 4.79 0.37 9.93
CA SER A 38 4.81 1.81 9.66
C SER A 38 4.80 2.09 8.15
N THR A 39 5.64 1.41 7.38
CA THR A 39 5.67 1.52 5.92
C THR A 39 4.36 1.07 5.27
N ALA A 40 3.75 -0.02 5.78
CA ALA A 40 2.44 -0.47 5.31
C ALA A 40 1.35 0.60 5.54
N CYS A 41 1.39 1.25 6.71
CA CYS A 41 0.45 2.31 7.09
C CYS A 41 0.57 3.54 6.20
N VAL A 42 1.80 3.96 5.91
CA VAL A 42 2.05 5.09 4.99
C VAL A 42 1.46 4.80 3.62
N HIS A 43 1.71 3.62 3.05
CA HIS A 43 1.17 3.26 1.75
C HIS A 43 -0.36 3.15 1.73
N LEU A 44 -0.97 2.54 2.75
CA LEU A 44 -2.42 2.43 2.84
C LEU A 44 -3.10 3.78 3.04
N ALA A 45 -2.55 4.64 3.92
CA ALA A 45 -3.05 6.00 4.10
C ALA A 45 -2.93 6.80 2.79
N THR A 46 -1.83 6.63 2.06
CA THR A 46 -1.60 7.31 0.77
C THR A 46 -2.62 6.88 -0.27
N SER A 47 -2.94 5.58 -0.40
CA SER A 47 -3.96 5.14 -1.36
C SER A 47 -5.34 5.70 -1.02
N MET A 48 -5.70 5.73 0.26
CA MET A 48 -6.96 6.30 0.74
C MET A 48 -7.05 7.82 0.52
N VAL A 49 -5.95 8.55 0.74
CA VAL A 49 -5.86 9.99 0.42
C VAL A 49 -6.06 10.21 -1.07
N LEU A 50 -5.32 9.48 -1.93
CA LEU A 50 -5.44 9.60 -3.38
C LEU A 50 -6.86 9.26 -3.88
N GLN A 51 -7.50 8.24 -3.30
CA GLN A 51 -8.91 7.92 -3.57
C GLN A 51 -9.83 9.08 -3.20
N LYS A 52 -9.67 9.65 -1.99
CA LYS A 52 -10.51 10.77 -1.56
C LYS A 52 -10.31 12.00 -2.45
N MET A 53 -9.07 12.33 -2.79
CA MET A 53 -8.75 13.45 -3.68
C MET A 53 -9.27 13.23 -5.12
N LYS A 54 -9.31 11.98 -5.60
CA LYS A 54 -9.97 11.62 -6.86
C LYS A 54 -11.46 11.92 -6.81
N PHE A 55 -12.14 11.60 -5.70
CA PHE A 55 -13.58 11.86 -5.54
C PHE A 55 -13.92 13.33 -5.28
N THR A 56 -13.04 14.09 -4.60
CA THR A 56 -13.25 15.52 -4.36
C THR A 56 -12.92 16.40 -5.56
N GLY A 57 -12.34 15.83 -6.61
CA GLY A 57 -11.98 16.53 -7.85
C GLY A 57 -10.72 17.37 -7.74
N GLU A 58 -9.93 17.22 -6.66
CA GLU A 58 -8.64 17.91 -6.49
C GLU A 58 -7.57 17.36 -7.43
N LEU A 59 -7.68 16.09 -7.81
CA LEU A 59 -6.78 15.48 -8.77
C LEU A 59 -7.33 15.62 -10.20
N ALA A 60 -6.76 16.55 -10.96
CA ALA A 60 -7.02 16.66 -12.39
C ALA A 60 -6.47 15.42 -13.11
N ALA A 61 -7.35 14.69 -13.81
CA ALA A 61 -6.96 13.53 -14.63
C ALA A 61 -6.00 13.89 -15.77
N GLN A 62 -6.01 15.15 -16.19
CA GLN A 62 -5.09 15.67 -17.20
C GLN A 62 -4.85 17.16 -16.94
N ILE A 63 -3.58 17.57 -16.94
CA ILE A 63 -3.18 18.97 -16.93
C ILE A 63 -2.60 19.30 -18.30
N LYS A 64 -3.20 20.27 -18.99
CA LYS A 64 -2.67 20.79 -20.26
C LYS A 64 -1.95 22.11 -19.97
N LEU A 65 -0.63 22.13 -20.17
CA LEU A 65 0.19 23.32 -20.06
C LEU A 65 0.70 23.70 -21.46
N GLY A 66 0.02 24.66 -22.09
CA GLY A 66 0.32 25.04 -23.47
C GLY A 66 0.06 23.91 -24.47
N ASN A 67 1.12 23.45 -25.16
CA ASN A 67 1.05 22.33 -26.10
C ASN A 67 1.30 20.97 -25.45
N GLU A 68 1.79 20.95 -24.20
CA GLU A 68 2.06 19.72 -23.48
C GLU A 68 0.83 19.32 -22.67
N SER A 69 0.53 18.02 -22.67
CA SER A 69 -0.53 17.46 -21.85
C SER A 69 0.03 16.31 -21.03
N GLN A 70 -0.07 16.44 -19.71
CA GLN A 70 0.34 15.43 -18.77
C GLN A 70 -0.92 14.70 -18.29
N SER A 71 -1.02 13.42 -18.63
CA SER A 71 -2.05 12.54 -18.08
C SER A 71 -1.60 12.03 -16.71
N ASN A 72 -2.48 12.15 -15.72
CA ASN A 72 -2.20 11.67 -14.38
C ASN A 72 -2.78 10.25 -14.23
N SER A 73 -1.92 9.26 -13.98
CA SER A 73 -2.31 7.83 -13.90
C SER A 73 -2.67 7.42 -12.48
N ILE A 74 -3.58 8.19 -11.87
CA ILE A 74 -3.90 8.16 -10.44
C ILE A 74 -4.39 6.77 -10.00
N ASP A 75 -5.17 6.11 -10.85
CA ASP A 75 -5.68 4.76 -10.58
C ASP A 75 -4.57 3.71 -10.49
N ILE A 76 -3.50 3.88 -11.29
CA ILE A 76 -2.32 3.02 -11.23
C ILE A 76 -1.56 3.26 -9.92
N ASP A 77 -1.46 4.52 -9.50
CA ASP A 77 -0.76 4.88 -8.25
C ASP A 77 -1.51 4.42 -7.01
N ILE A 78 -2.85 4.57 -6.98
CA ILE A 78 -3.72 4.01 -5.93
C ILE A 78 -3.50 2.51 -5.83
N THR A 79 -3.61 1.80 -6.95
CA THR A 79 -3.45 0.33 -7.00
C THR A 79 -2.05 -0.08 -6.54
N ARG A 80 -1.01 0.66 -6.95
CA ARG A 80 0.37 0.39 -6.54
C ARG A 80 0.53 0.53 -5.02
N HIS A 81 -0.03 1.58 -4.43
CA HIS A 81 0.04 1.80 -2.98
C HIS A 81 -0.71 0.72 -2.19
N GLU A 82 -1.88 0.29 -2.66
CA GLU A 82 -2.62 -0.83 -2.06
C GLU A 82 -1.81 -2.14 -2.11
N GLN A 83 -1.21 -2.47 -3.26
CA GLN A 83 -0.37 -3.66 -3.42
C GLN A 83 0.87 -3.62 -2.53
N LEU A 84 1.50 -2.45 -2.38
CA LEU A 84 2.66 -2.28 -1.50
C LEU A 84 2.27 -2.44 -0.03
N ALA A 85 1.17 -1.82 0.40
CA ALA A 85 0.65 -2.00 1.75
C ALA A 85 0.38 -3.49 2.05
N GLU A 86 -0.29 -4.20 1.13
CA GLU A 86 -0.55 -5.62 1.28
C GLU A 86 0.73 -6.46 1.36
N LYS A 87 1.72 -6.14 0.52
CA LYS A 87 3.04 -6.80 0.52
C LYS A 87 3.73 -6.66 1.87
N TYR A 88 3.73 -5.47 2.47
CA TYR A 88 4.36 -5.24 3.78
C TYR A 88 3.58 -5.91 4.91
N MET A 89 2.24 -5.87 4.90
CA MET A 89 1.42 -6.61 5.87
C MET A 89 1.65 -8.13 5.78
N LYS A 90 1.80 -8.69 4.57
CA LYS A 90 2.19 -10.09 4.37
C LYS A 90 3.58 -10.37 4.92
N LYS A 91 4.56 -9.51 4.63
CA LYS A 91 5.93 -9.63 5.11
C LYS A 91 5.99 -9.66 6.65
N PHE A 92 5.26 -8.77 7.32
CA PHE A 92 5.14 -8.76 8.77
C PHE A 92 4.57 -10.09 9.28
N ARG A 93 3.42 -10.55 8.76
CA ARG A 93 2.82 -11.83 9.16
C ARG A 93 3.76 -13.02 9.02
N TYR A 94 4.55 -13.09 7.94
CA TYR A 94 5.55 -14.16 7.76
C TYR A 94 6.72 -14.05 8.75
N ALA A 95 7.19 -12.83 9.05
CA ALA A 95 8.22 -12.61 10.05
C ALA A 95 7.74 -13.00 11.47
N THR A 96 6.51 -12.63 11.84
CA THR A 96 5.95 -12.90 13.18
C THR A 96 5.56 -14.37 13.40
N THR A 97 5.13 -15.08 12.34
CA THR A 97 4.71 -16.49 12.47
C THR A 97 5.87 -17.48 12.54
N GLY A 98 7.13 -17.02 12.46
CA GLY A 98 8.30 -17.90 12.55
C GLY A 98 8.46 -18.87 11.37
N PHE A 99 7.59 -18.80 10.36
CA PHE A 99 7.79 -19.50 9.10
C PHE A 99 8.81 -18.73 8.26
N SER A 100 10.08 -18.98 8.55
CA SER A 100 11.14 -18.82 7.55
C SER A 100 10.75 -19.66 6.35
N ILE A 101 10.11 -19.07 5.35
CA ILE A 101 9.98 -19.70 4.05
C ILE A 101 11.41 -19.90 3.58
N LEU A 102 11.92 -21.14 3.68
CA LEU A 102 13.14 -21.54 3.02
C LEU A 102 12.91 -21.23 1.54
N TYR A 103 13.45 -20.11 1.07
CA TYR A 103 13.75 -19.93 -0.35
C TYR A 103 14.91 -20.87 -0.70
N GLY A 104 14.68 -22.18 -0.53
CA GLY A 104 15.42 -23.19 -1.25
C GLY A 104 14.94 -23.09 -2.68
N ARG A 105 15.79 -22.56 -3.57
CA ARG A 105 15.69 -22.87 -4.99
C ARG A 105 15.41 -24.36 -5.09
N ALA A 106 14.21 -24.73 -5.54
CA ALA A 106 13.94 -26.09 -5.99
C ALA A 106 14.80 -26.29 -7.24
N GLY A 107 16.09 -26.60 -7.03
CA GLY A 107 16.89 -27.25 -8.05
C GLY A 107 16.18 -28.55 -8.37
N VAL A 108 15.92 -28.77 -9.66
CA VAL A 108 15.34 -30.01 -10.16
C VAL A 108 16.27 -31.15 -9.75
N LYS A 109 15.94 -31.84 -8.65
CA LYS A 109 16.51 -33.14 -8.35
C LYS A 109 15.90 -34.09 -9.38
N VAL A 110 16.63 -34.30 -10.47
CA VAL A 110 16.45 -35.50 -11.28
C VAL A 110 16.93 -36.66 -10.40
N VAL A 111 16.00 -37.31 -9.73
CA VAL A 111 16.20 -38.64 -9.13
C VAL A 111 16.01 -39.65 -10.26
N ASN A 112 17.09 -39.98 -10.96
CA ASN A 112 17.17 -41.24 -11.67
C ASN A 112 17.90 -42.22 -10.74
N ASN A 113 17.11 -42.96 -9.96
CA ASN A 113 17.47 -44.30 -9.51
C ASN A 113 16.66 -45.25 -10.37
N GLU A 114 17.32 -46.09 -11.16
CA GLU A 114 17.07 -47.54 -11.28
C GLU A 114 18.08 -48.14 -12.28
N GLU A 115 18.84 -49.11 -11.74
CA GLU A 115 19.74 -50.15 -12.33
C GLU A 115 20.88 -49.79 -13.30
#